data_AF-J9BV43-F1
#
_entry.id   AF-J9BV43-F1
#
_cell.length_a   1.000
_cell.length_b   1.000
_cell.length_c   1.000
_cell.angle_alpha   90.00
_cell.angle_beta   90.00
_cell.angle_gamma   90.00
#
_symmetry.space_group_name_H-M   'P 1'
#
loop_
_entity.id
_entity.type
_entity.pdbx_description
1 polymer ?
#
loop_
_entity_poly.entity_id
_entity_poly.type
_entity_poly.pdbx_seq_one_letter_code
_entity_poly.pdbx_strand_id
1 'polypeptide(L)' 'LCRPLIASGLISDKEDVIAALSAGALAVSSTCPAVWKL' A
#
# COMPACT_ATOMS: atom_id res chain seq x y z
N LEU A 1 -3.16 -10.91 -19.26
CA LEU A 1 -3.71 -9.58 -18.87
C LEU A 1 -3.17 -9.23 -17.48
N CYS A 2 -2.04 -8.52 -17.40
CA CYS A 2 -1.62 -7.93 -16.13
C CYS A 2 -2.36 -6.61 -15.96
N ARG A 3 -3.23 -6.52 -14.95
CA ARG A 3 -3.93 -5.28 -14.60
C ARG A 3 -3.20 -4.64 -13.41
N PRO A 4 -3.13 -3.31 -13.33
CA PRO A 4 -2.56 -2.63 -12.16
C PRO A 4 -3.38 -2.97 -10.91
N LEU A 5 -2.69 -3.30 -9.82
CA LEU A 5 -3.29 -3.64 -8.53
C LEU A 5 -3.07 -2.50 -7.54
N ILE A 6 -4.12 -2.10 -6.83
CA ILE A 6 -4.04 -1.14 -5.72
C ILE A 6 -4.36 -1.89 -4.44
N ALA A 7 -3.44 -1.88 -3.48
CA ALA A 7 -3.66 -2.47 -2.16
C ALA A 7 -4.35 -1.48 -1.21
N SER A 8 -5.20 -2.00 -0.34
CA SER A 8 -5.90 -1.22 0.69
C SER A 8 -6.34 -2.13 1.84
N GLY A 9 -6.64 -1.54 3.00
CA GLY A 9 -7.10 -2.26 4.18
C GLY A 9 -5.93 -2.65 5.09
N LEU A 10 -6.02 -2.26 6.37
CA LEU A 10 -5.04 -2.53 7.42
C LEU A 10 -3.64 -1.92 7.26
N ILE A 11 -3.40 -1.04 6.30
CA ILE A 11 -2.15 -0.28 6.19
C ILE A 11 -2.03 0.70 7.36
N SER A 12 -1.23 0.35 8.36
CA SER A 12 -1.13 1.08 9.63
C SER A 12 0.22 1.77 9.80
N ASP A 13 1.26 1.20 9.19
CA ASP A 13 2.63 1.68 9.27
C ASP A 13 3.37 1.56 7.93
N LYS A 14 4.65 1.95 7.93
CA LYS A 14 5.49 1.98 6.73
C LYS A 14 5.76 0.57 6.21
N GLU A 15 5.91 -0.38 7.10
CA GLU A 15 6.23 -1.77 6.79
C GLU A 15 5.09 -2.42 6.01
N ASP A 16 3.84 -2.14 6.37
CA ASP A 16 2.66 -2.55 5.61
C ASP A 16 2.67 -2.01 4.16
N VAL A 17 3.04 -0.74 3.97
CA VAL A 17 3.14 -0.11 2.64
C VAL A 17 4.19 -0.83 1.80
N ILE A 18 5.37 -1.08 2.36
CA ILE A 18 6.48 -1.75 1.67
C ILE A 18 6.10 -3.20 1.32
N ALA A 19 5.47 -3.91 2.25
CA ALA A 19 5.02 -5.28 2.02
C ALA A 19 3.99 -5.37 0.87
N ALA A 20 3.00 -4.47 0.85
CA ALA A 20 1.99 -4.42 -0.19
C ALA A 20 2.59 -4.17 -1.59
N LEU A 21 3.51 -3.20 -1.70
CA LEU A 21 4.20 -2.91 -2.96
C LEU A 21 5.09 -4.08 -3.41
N SER A 22 5.79 -4.72 -2.46
CA SER A 22 6.66 -5.86 -2.73
C SER A 22 5.88 -7.11 -3.16
N ALA A 23 4.63 -7.27 -2.70
CA ALA A 23 3.73 -8.33 -3.13
C ALA A 23 3.17 -8.14 -4.56
N GLY A 24 3.51 -7.03 -5.23
CA GLY A 24 3.10 -6.76 -6.61
C GLY A 24 1.98 -5.73 -6.73
N ALA A 25 1.62 -5.03 -5.66
CA ALA A 25 0.78 -3.84 -5.77
C ALA A 25 1.54 -2.71 -6.48
N LEU A 26 0.85 -2.02 -7.38
CA LEU A 26 1.38 -0.83 -8.03
C LEU A 26 1.27 0.41 -7.13
N ALA A 27 0.23 0.46 -6.31
CA ALA A 27 -0.03 1.58 -5.41
C ALA A 27 -0.77 1.12 -4.15
N VAL A 28 -0.76 1.97 -3.12
CA VAL A 28 -1.48 1.75 -1.86
C VAL A 28 -2.45 2.92 -1.63
N SER A 29 -3.70 2.59 -1.32
CA SER A 29 -4.70 3.57 -0.87
C SER A 29 -4.87 3.44 0.64
N SER A 30 -4.58 4.50 1.38
CA SER A 30 -4.73 4.52 2.83
C SER A 30 -5.37 5.81 3.33
N THR A 31 -6.33 5.67 4.25
CA THR A 31 -6.89 6.78 5.02
C THR A 31 -6.07 7.07 6.28
N CYS A 32 -5.04 6.26 6.59
CA CYS A 32 -4.17 6.45 7.75
C CYS A 32 -3.16 7.57 7.47
N PRO A 33 -3.25 8.74 8.14
CA PRO A 33 -2.36 9.86 7.84
C PRO A 33 -0.89 9.60 8.22
N ALA A 34 -0.65 8.65 9.13
CA ALA A 34 0.71 8.28 9.57
C ALA A 34 1.58 7.80 8.39
N VAL A 35 0.97 7.14 7.40
CA VAL A 35 1.68 6.60 6.23
C VAL A 35 1.66 7.55 5.02
N TRP A 36 1.18 8.78 5.17
CA TRP A 36 1.18 9.76 4.06
C TRP A 36 2.52 10.48 3.92
N LYS A 37 3.32 10.54 4.98
CA LYS A 37 4.60 11.28 5.05
C LYS A 37 5.82 10.37 5.21
N LEU A 38 5.82 9.25 4.49
CA LEU A 38 6.84 8.19 4.54
C LEU A 38 8.28 8.67 4.32
#